data_AF-A0A9E4DRS4-F1
#
_entry.id   AF-A0A9E4DRS4-F1
#
_cell.length_a   1.000
_cell.length_b   1.000
_cell.length_c   1.000
_cell.angle_alpha   90.00
_cell.angle_beta   90.00
_cell.angle_gamma   90.00
#
_symmetry.space_group_name_H-M   'P 1'
#
loop_
_entity.id
_entity.type
_entity.pdbx_description
1 polymer ?
#
loop_
_entity_poly.entity_id
_entity_poly.type
_entity_poly.pdbx_seq_one_letter_code
_entity_poly.pdbx_strand_id
1 'polypeptide(L)'
;MQDQIVWQSFQAQPATIDHKQDGKSQYVMLEGEEVHQDSLIRTESSIQAIFDEGIEVERLARGVGNWMCQPTKEFLRQWLGKYPQQIVLMISNNDEMALGALEAIRDAKLAYEPKVVGIDGTKEGLEAVNEEECRTRLSMITKPMPKPF
;
A
#
# COMPACT_ATOMS: atom_id res chain seq x y z
N MET A 1 -15.42 -6.56 -10.00
CA MET A 1 -15.06 -5.14 -9.87
C MET A 1 -14.13 -5.04 -8.67
N GLN A 2 -12.82 -5.14 -8.92
CA GLN A 2 -11.75 -5.14 -7.90
C GLN A 2 -11.64 -3.77 -7.21
N ASP A 3 -12.04 -2.74 -7.94
CA ASP A 3 -11.95 -1.32 -7.60
C ASP A 3 -12.81 -0.96 -6.38
N GLN A 4 -13.93 -1.69 -6.17
CA GLN A 4 -14.89 -1.38 -5.12
C GLN A 4 -14.41 -1.75 -3.71
N ILE A 5 -13.60 -2.79 -3.52
CA ILE A 5 -13.22 -3.24 -2.16
C ILE A 5 -12.18 -2.29 -1.56
N VAL A 6 -11.19 -1.95 -2.38
CA VAL A 6 -10.15 -0.99 -2.04
C VAL A 6 -10.78 0.39 -1.82
N TRP A 7 -11.66 0.81 -2.74
CA TRP A 7 -12.38 2.06 -2.59
C TRP A 7 -13.30 2.09 -1.37
N GLN A 8 -13.96 0.97 -1.01
CA GLN A 8 -14.80 0.91 0.19
C GLN A 8 -14.01 1.01 1.50
N SER A 9 -12.82 0.38 1.59
CA SER A 9 -11.94 0.57 2.76
C SER A 9 -11.36 1.98 2.83
N PHE A 10 -11.21 2.63 1.68
CA PHE A 10 -10.81 4.03 1.56
C PHE A 10 -11.93 5.02 1.92
N GLN A 11 -13.15 4.84 1.41
CA GLN A 11 -14.36 5.61 1.70
C GLN A 11 -14.70 5.64 3.19
N ALA A 12 -14.37 4.57 3.92
CA ALA A 12 -14.59 4.52 5.37
C ALA A 12 -13.73 5.54 6.15
N GLN A 13 -12.64 6.07 5.57
CA GLN A 13 -11.73 7.01 6.25
C GLN A 13 -11.08 8.02 5.26
N PRO A 14 -11.83 9.01 4.77
CA PRO A 14 -11.37 9.97 3.75
C PRO A 14 -10.16 10.82 4.20
N ALA A 15 -10.09 11.14 5.51
CA ALA A 15 -9.04 11.99 6.09
C ALA A 15 -7.63 11.36 6.10
N THR A 16 -7.52 10.06 5.82
CA THR A 16 -6.22 9.35 5.76
C THR A 16 -5.65 9.26 4.36
N ILE A 17 -6.47 9.51 3.34
CA ILE A 17 -6.09 9.40 1.93
C ILE A 17 -5.42 10.71 1.52
N ASP A 18 -6.12 11.82 1.73
CA ASP A 18 -5.58 13.16 1.51
C ASP A 18 -5.15 13.78 2.85
N HIS A 19 -4.04 13.27 3.40
CA HIS A 19 -3.50 13.76 4.68
C HIS A 19 -3.20 15.26 4.66
N LYS A 20 -2.85 15.81 3.49
CA LYS A 20 -2.50 17.22 3.30
C LYS A 20 -3.67 18.11 2.88
N GLN A 21 -4.83 17.51 2.57
CA GLN A 21 -5.98 18.22 2.01
C GLN A 21 -5.64 18.99 0.73
N ASP A 22 -4.65 18.51 -0.03
CA ASP A 22 -4.14 19.14 -1.25
C ASP A 22 -4.68 18.47 -2.52
N GLY A 23 -5.59 17.51 -2.37
CA GLY A 23 -6.14 16.70 -3.45
C GLY A 23 -5.16 15.65 -3.96
N LYS A 24 -4.00 15.44 -3.29
CA LYS A 24 -2.97 14.50 -3.72
C LYS A 24 -2.67 13.44 -2.66
N SER A 25 -2.57 12.20 -3.12
CA SER A 25 -2.27 11.04 -2.29
C SER A 25 -0.97 10.41 -2.75
N GLN A 26 0.09 10.68 -2.00
CA GLN A 26 1.41 10.14 -2.31
C GLN A 26 1.60 8.71 -1.76
N TYR A 27 1.92 7.76 -2.62
CA TYR A 27 2.05 6.36 -2.25
C TYR A 27 3.40 5.75 -2.64
N VAL A 28 3.71 4.60 -2.06
CA VAL A 28 4.85 3.76 -2.45
C VAL A 28 4.39 2.35 -2.82
N MET A 29 5.12 1.72 -3.73
CA MET A 29 4.79 0.40 -4.28
C MET A 29 5.89 -0.62 -3.97
N LEU A 30 5.49 -1.76 -3.42
CA LEU A 30 6.34 -2.90 -3.11
C LEU A 30 5.93 -4.11 -3.95
N GLU A 31 6.83 -4.52 -4.83
CA GLU A 31 6.57 -5.57 -5.79
C GLU A 31 7.27 -6.86 -5.42
N GLY A 32 6.59 -7.98 -5.73
CA GLY A 32 7.11 -9.31 -5.52
C GLY A 32 8.32 -9.57 -6.39
N GLU A 33 8.18 -9.50 -7.71
CA GLU A 33 9.28 -9.65 -8.65
C GLU A 33 9.46 -8.39 -9.48
N GLU A 34 10.63 -8.26 -10.12
CA GLU A 34 10.84 -7.20 -11.09
C GLU A 34 9.91 -7.42 -12.29
N VAL A 35 8.94 -6.53 -12.44
CA VAL A 35 8.05 -6.49 -13.60
C VAL A 35 8.49 -5.43 -14.59
N HIS A 36 8.22 -5.68 -15.88
CA HIS A 36 8.42 -4.71 -16.96
C HIS A 36 7.65 -3.40 -16.70
N GLN A 37 8.16 -2.28 -17.24
CA GLN A 37 7.54 -0.97 -17.02
C GLN A 37 6.09 -0.89 -17.54
N ASP A 38 5.76 -1.58 -18.63
CA ASP A 38 4.41 -1.59 -19.20
C ASP A 38 3.37 -2.22 -18.26
N SER A 39 3.80 -3.23 -17.51
CA SER A 39 3.02 -3.90 -16.47
C SER A 39 2.70 -2.95 -15.32
N LEU A 40 3.69 -2.14 -14.92
CA LEU A 40 3.57 -1.19 -13.84
C LEU A 40 2.62 -0.05 -14.20
N ILE A 41 2.71 0.51 -15.41
CA ILE A 41 1.79 1.57 -15.88
C ILE A 41 0.33 1.09 -15.81
N ARG A 42 0.08 -0.19 -16.10
CA ARG A 42 -1.26 -0.79 -16.00
C ARG A 42 -1.73 -0.89 -14.55
N THR A 43 -0.86 -1.29 -13.63
CA THR A 43 -1.17 -1.29 -12.20
C THR A 43 -1.41 0.12 -11.67
N GLU A 44 -0.59 1.09 -12.06
CA GLU A 44 -0.78 2.51 -11.72
C GLU A 44 -2.12 3.03 -12.24
N SER A 45 -2.52 2.63 -13.44
CA SER A 45 -3.83 2.98 -14.01
C SER A 45 -4.99 2.38 -13.22
N SER A 46 -4.85 1.14 -12.72
CA SER A 46 -5.85 0.52 -11.82
C SER A 46 -5.92 1.24 -10.47
N ILE A 47 -4.78 1.66 -9.92
CA ILE A 47 -4.73 2.46 -8.69
C ILE A 47 -5.40 3.81 -8.94
N GLN A 48 -5.07 4.52 -10.02
CA GLN A 48 -5.70 5.78 -10.37
C GLN A 48 -7.24 5.64 -10.50
N ALA A 49 -7.72 4.57 -11.15
CA ALA A 49 -9.14 4.29 -11.27
C ALA A 49 -9.84 4.02 -9.91
N ILE A 50 -9.11 3.53 -8.91
CA ILE A 50 -9.61 3.37 -7.54
C ILE A 50 -9.79 4.73 -6.87
N PHE A 51 -8.89 5.69 -7.14
CA PHE A 51 -8.90 7.03 -6.51
C PHE A 51 -9.62 8.12 -7.31
N ASP A 52 -10.23 7.76 -8.45
CA ASP A 52 -10.83 8.66 -9.45
C ASP A 52 -12.06 9.47 -8.95
N GLU A 53 -12.37 9.44 -7.65
CA GLU A 53 -13.30 10.38 -6.99
C GLU A 53 -12.64 11.74 -6.65
N GLY A 54 -11.82 12.27 -7.56
CA GLY A 54 -11.23 13.61 -7.45
C GLY A 54 -9.94 13.72 -6.63
N ILE A 55 -9.30 12.60 -6.31
CA ILE A 55 -8.00 12.55 -5.62
C ILE A 55 -6.94 12.08 -6.62
N GLU A 56 -5.93 12.91 -6.86
CA GLU A 56 -4.78 12.56 -7.69
C GLU A 56 -3.83 11.68 -6.89
N VAL A 57 -3.39 10.53 -7.41
CA VAL A 57 -2.39 9.69 -6.74
C VAL A 57 -1.02 9.85 -7.39
N GLU A 58 0.02 9.96 -6.55
CA GLU A 58 1.39 10.13 -7.00
C GLU A 58 2.29 9.07 -6.38
N ARG A 59 3.03 8.31 -7.20
CA ARG A 59 4.00 7.34 -6.68
C ARG A 59 5.32 8.02 -6.33
N LEU A 60 5.71 8.00 -5.05
CA LEU A 60 6.99 8.52 -4.58
C LEU A 60 8.15 7.57 -4.83
N ALA A 61 7.92 6.27 -4.63
CA ALA A 61 8.96 5.25 -4.72
C ALA A 61 8.40 3.88 -5.11
N ARG A 62 9.28 3.04 -5.64
CA ARG A 62 9.04 1.65 -6.03
C ARG A 62 10.21 0.81 -5.53
N GLY A 63 9.93 -0.39 -5.02
CA GLY A 63 10.94 -1.36 -4.58
C GLY A 63 10.50 -2.78 -4.91
N VAL A 64 11.48 -3.64 -5.20
CA VAL A 64 11.26 -5.06 -5.48
C VAL A 64 11.65 -5.86 -4.24
N GLY A 65 10.65 -6.31 -3.48
CA GLY A 65 10.81 -7.04 -2.23
C GLY A 65 11.13 -8.52 -2.39
N ASN A 66 11.11 -9.07 -3.62
CA ASN A 66 11.33 -10.50 -3.89
C ASN A 66 10.39 -11.40 -3.09
N TRP A 67 9.14 -10.95 -2.90
CA TRP A 67 8.10 -11.57 -2.07
C TRP A 67 8.45 -11.68 -0.57
N MET A 68 9.58 -11.11 -0.14
CA MET A 68 10.11 -11.27 1.21
C MET A 68 9.87 -10.05 2.09
N CYS A 69 9.63 -10.33 3.37
CA CYS A 69 9.48 -9.31 4.41
C CYS A 69 10.75 -8.46 4.63
N GLN A 70 11.94 -9.06 4.64
CA GLN A 70 13.17 -8.37 5.02
C GLN A 70 13.58 -7.25 4.04
N PRO A 71 13.64 -7.47 2.71
CA PRO A 71 13.95 -6.41 1.76
C PRO A 71 12.92 -5.27 1.81
N THR A 72 11.66 -5.62 2.02
CA THR A 72 10.57 -4.65 2.18
C THR A 72 10.81 -3.68 3.33
N LYS A 73 11.24 -4.18 4.50
CA LYS A 73 11.57 -3.35 5.66
C LYS A 73 12.71 -2.36 5.35
N GLU A 74 13.72 -2.82 4.61
CA GLU A 74 14.88 -1.99 4.24
C GLU A 74 14.47 -0.83 3.32
N PHE A 75 13.67 -1.12 2.28
CA PHE A 75 13.10 -0.08 1.43
C PHE A 75 12.29 0.93 2.22
N LEU A 76 11.44 0.47 3.14
CA LEU A 76 10.58 1.36 3.89
C LEU A 76 11.34 2.22 4.90
N ARG A 77 12.35 1.68 5.59
CA ARG A 77 13.23 2.50 6.43
C ARG A 77 13.89 3.61 5.62
N GLN A 78 14.33 3.31 4.39
CA GLN A 78 14.91 4.31 3.50
C GLN A 78 13.87 5.35 3.05
N TRP A 79 12.68 4.92 2.60
CA TRP A 79 11.66 5.82 2.08
C TRP A 79 11.03 6.68 3.16
N LEU A 80 10.80 6.15 4.36
CA LEU A 80 10.32 6.93 5.50
C LEU A 80 11.30 8.03 5.90
N GLY A 81 12.61 7.79 5.77
CA GLY A 81 13.63 8.83 5.96
C GLY A 81 13.68 9.85 4.83
N LYS A 82 13.48 9.42 3.58
CA LYS A 82 13.55 10.27 2.38
C LYS A 82 12.30 11.13 2.16
N TYR A 83 11.13 10.58 2.51
CA TYR A 83 9.81 11.17 2.32
C TYR A 83 9.08 11.29 3.66
N PRO A 84 9.66 12.02 4.63
CA PRO A 84 9.10 12.13 5.96
C PRO A 84 7.72 12.77 5.83
N GLN A 85 6.74 12.10 6.39
CA GLN A 85 5.36 12.55 6.41
C GLN A 85 4.68 12.77 5.03
N GLN A 86 5.19 12.17 3.96
CA GLN A 86 4.56 12.26 2.64
C GLN A 86 3.87 10.96 2.23
N ILE A 87 4.42 9.81 2.61
CA ILE A 87 3.85 8.50 2.23
C ILE A 87 2.53 8.31 2.98
N VAL A 88 1.39 8.41 2.32
CA VAL A 88 0.08 8.17 2.92
C VAL A 88 -0.39 6.73 2.72
N LEU A 89 0.11 6.08 1.67
CA LEU A 89 -0.29 4.74 1.27
C LEU A 89 0.90 3.88 0.83
N MET A 90 0.88 2.61 1.19
CA MET A 90 1.80 1.59 0.75
C MET A 90 1.02 0.44 0.13
N ILE A 91 1.36 0.08 -1.09
CA ILE A 91 0.71 -1.03 -1.81
C ILE A 91 1.73 -2.14 -1.98
N SER A 92 1.34 -3.35 -1.63
CA SER A 92 2.19 -4.52 -1.65
C SER A 92 1.52 -5.68 -2.37
N ASN A 93 2.29 -6.34 -3.25
CA ASN A 93 1.77 -7.44 -4.08
C ASN A 93 1.47 -8.73 -3.32
N ASN A 94 1.91 -8.87 -2.07
CA ASN A 94 1.55 -9.99 -1.20
C ASN A 94 1.37 -9.54 0.26
N ASP A 95 0.77 -10.42 1.04
CA ASP A 95 0.54 -10.16 2.46
C ASP A 95 1.84 -10.18 3.29
N GLU A 96 2.82 -11.02 2.94
CA GLU A 96 4.08 -11.11 3.70
C GLU A 96 4.87 -9.80 3.66
N MET A 97 4.97 -9.17 2.49
CA MET A 97 5.59 -7.86 2.34
C MET A 97 4.74 -6.77 3.00
N ALA A 98 3.41 -6.85 2.94
CA ALA A 98 2.53 -5.93 3.66
C ALA A 98 2.73 -5.98 5.18
N LEU A 99 2.90 -7.18 5.75
CA LEU A 99 3.23 -7.35 7.17
C LEU A 99 4.62 -6.78 7.50
N GLY A 100 5.60 -7.01 6.64
CA GLY A 100 6.91 -6.39 6.76
C GLY A 100 6.86 -4.87 6.74
N ALA A 101 5.97 -4.31 5.92
CA ALA A 101 5.75 -2.87 5.84
C ALA A 101 5.15 -2.30 7.12
N LEU A 102 4.15 -2.98 7.67
CA LEU A 102 3.51 -2.60 8.92
C LEU A 102 4.52 -2.58 10.08
N GLU A 103 5.41 -3.58 10.16
CA GLU A 103 6.46 -3.64 11.17
C GLU A 103 7.46 -2.47 11.04
N ALA A 104 7.88 -2.14 9.81
CA ALA A 104 8.76 -1.00 9.57
C ALA A 104 8.13 0.35 9.98
N ILE A 105 6.83 0.53 9.74
CA ILE A 105 6.09 1.72 10.18
C ILE A 105 6.04 1.79 11.71
N ARG A 106 5.74 0.66 12.39
CA ARG A 106 5.70 0.57 13.85
C ARG A 106 7.05 0.92 14.48
N ASP A 107 8.13 0.40 13.93
CA ASP A 107 9.50 0.72 14.36
C ASP A 107 9.81 2.22 14.23
N ALA A 108 9.31 2.87 13.18
CA ALA A 108 9.59 4.26 12.88
C ALA A 108 8.88 5.26 13.80
N LYS A 109 7.88 4.82 14.59
CA LYS A 109 7.14 5.66 15.57
C LYS A 109 6.72 7.02 15.00
N LEU A 110 6.14 6.99 13.81
CA LEU A 110 5.78 8.19 13.07
C LEU A 110 4.61 8.94 13.74
N ALA A 111 4.55 10.26 13.54
CA ALA A 111 3.45 11.09 14.04
C ALA A 111 2.11 10.81 13.34
N TYR A 112 2.16 10.27 12.12
CA TYR A 112 1.03 9.64 11.46
C TYR A 112 1.49 8.30 10.87
N GLU A 113 0.57 7.37 10.70
CA GLU A 113 0.89 6.04 10.20
C GLU A 113 0.29 5.84 8.81
N PRO A 114 1.12 5.57 7.78
CA PRO A 114 0.64 5.27 6.43
C PRO A 114 -0.26 4.02 6.41
N LYS A 115 -1.22 4.00 5.49
CA LYS A 115 -2.01 2.79 5.22
C LYS A 115 -1.18 1.77 4.44
N VAL A 116 -1.40 0.49 4.73
CA VAL A 116 -0.75 -0.62 4.04
C VAL A 116 -1.82 -1.50 3.41
N VAL A 117 -1.61 -1.84 2.13
CA VAL A 117 -2.49 -2.75 1.38
C VAL A 117 -1.67 -3.96 0.95
N GLY A 118 -2.13 -5.15 1.35
CA GLY A 118 -1.61 -6.44 0.89
C GLY A 118 -2.58 -7.10 -0.08
N ILE A 119 -2.05 -7.97 -0.94
CA ILE A 119 -2.80 -8.63 -2.00
C ILE A 119 -2.48 -10.11 -1.92
N ASP A 120 -3.36 -10.89 -1.31
CA ASP A 120 -3.40 -12.36 -1.36
C ASP A 120 -4.52 -12.82 -0.41
N GLY A 121 -4.67 -12.14 0.73
CA GLY A 121 -5.65 -12.51 1.75
C GLY A 121 -5.35 -13.87 2.37
N THR A 122 -4.06 -14.17 2.56
CA THR A 122 -3.54 -15.25 3.38
C THR A 122 -4.17 -15.23 4.77
N LYS A 123 -4.17 -16.38 5.44
CA LYS A 123 -4.75 -16.50 6.77
C LYS A 123 -4.04 -15.55 7.75
N GLU A 124 -2.73 -15.46 7.65
CA GLU A 124 -1.86 -14.60 8.42
C GLU A 124 -2.16 -13.11 8.15
N GLY A 125 -2.35 -12.74 6.89
CA GLY A 125 -2.74 -11.38 6.51
C GLY A 125 -4.12 -10.98 7.01
N LEU A 126 -5.09 -11.89 6.94
CA LEU A 126 -6.45 -11.68 7.46
C LEU A 126 -6.49 -11.65 8.99
N GLU A 127 -5.70 -12.49 9.66
CA GLU A 127 -5.51 -12.45 11.11
C GLU A 127 -4.92 -11.12 11.54
N ALA A 128 -3.90 -10.63 10.83
CA ALA A 128 -3.35 -9.31 11.09
C ALA A 128 -4.40 -8.21 10.90
N VAL A 129 -5.26 -8.24 9.87
CA VAL A 129 -6.36 -7.26 9.74
C VAL A 129 -7.39 -7.38 10.87
N ASN A 130 -7.63 -8.57 11.40
CA ASN A 130 -8.58 -8.78 12.50
C ASN A 130 -8.06 -8.31 13.87
N GLU A 131 -6.76 -8.08 14.02
CA GLU A 131 -6.23 -7.37 15.18
C GLU A 131 -6.77 -5.93 15.18
N GLU A 132 -7.41 -5.53 16.28
CA GLU A 132 -8.15 -4.27 16.37
C GLU A 132 -7.26 -3.04 16.04
N GLU A 133 -5.98 -3.13 16.35
CA GLU A 133 -4.94 -2.13 16.08
C GLU A 133 -4.58 -2.03 14.58
N CYS A 134 -4.60 -3.15 13.86
CA CYS A 134 -4.22 -3.25 12.46
C CYS A 134 -5.41 -3.04 11.52
N ARG A 135 -6.64 -3.29 11.97
CA ARG A 135 -7.89 -3.19 11.20
C ARG A 135 -8.09 -1.86 10.48
N THR A 136 -7.62 -0.76 11.05
CA THR A 136 -7.75 0.58 10.45
C THR A 136 -6.62 0.91 9.48
N ARG A 137 -5.52 0.16 9.53
CA ARG A 137 -4.23 0.48 8.88
C ARG A 137 -3.87 -0.50 7.77
N LEU A 138 -4.25 -1.75 7.91
CA LEU A 138 -3.98 -2.85 6.99
C LEU A 138 -5.27 -3.24 6.27
N SER A 139 -5.21 -3.36 4.95
CA SER A 139 -6.30 -3.91 4.15
C SER A 139 -5.76 -5.03 3.26
N MET A 140 -6.40 -6.19 3.30
CA MET A 140 -6.04 -7.31 2.42
C MET A 140 -7.04 -7.46 1.29
N ILE A 141 -6.53 -7.61 0.07
CA ILE A 141 -7.32 -7.94 -1.11
C ILE A 141 -7.20 -9.44 -1.34
N THR A 142 -8.30 -10.17 -1.23
CA THR A 142 -8.37 -11.64 -1.38
C THR A 142 -8.45 -12.11 -2.84
N LYS A 143 -8.32 -11.19 -3.81
CA LYS A 143 -8.27 -11.51 -5.23
C LYS A 143 -6.90 -11.12 -5.78
N PRO A 144 -6.26 -11.99 -6.58
CA PRO A 144 -5.01 -11.62 -7.21
C PRO A 144 -5.21 -10.34 -8.01
N MET A 145 -4.26 -9.40 -7.90
CA MET A 145 -4.19 -8.32 -8.88
C MET A 145 -4.12 -8.95 -10.27
N PRO A 146 -4.80 -8.36 -11.28
CA PRO A 146 -4.66 -8.85 -12.64
C PRO A 146 -3.17 -8.91 -12.95
N LYS A 147 -2.66 -10.12 -13.18
CA LYS A 147 -1.27 -10.28 -13.56
C LYS A 147 -1.08 -9.40 -14.79
N PRO A 148 -0.05 -8.56 -14.83
CA PRO A 148 0.31 -7.96 -16.09
C PRO A 148 0.64 -9.12 -17.03
N PHE A 149 -0.16 -9.26 -18.09
CA PHE A 149 0.06 -10.26 -19.13
C PHE A 149 1.41 -10.02 -19.81
#